data_AF-A0A523LM48-F1
#
_entry.id   AF-A0A523LM48-F1
#
_cell.length_a   1.000
_cell.length_b   1.000
_cell.length_c   1.000
_cell.angle_alpha   90.00
_cell.angle_beta   90.00
_cell.angle_gamma   90.00
#
_symmetry.space_group_name_H-M   'P 1'
#
loop_
_entity.id
_entity.type
_entity.pdbx_description
1 polymer ?
#
loop_
_entity_poly.entity_id
_entity_poly.type
_entity_poly.pdbx_seq_one_letter_code
_entity_poly.pdbx_strand_id
1 'polypeptide(L)'
;MKTFNGTKAWLTIVAVTGFLMVSPVQAQEDQKFLDTMVKYLEITDRYVTLASEPAAAVFFAMEGIVELYEQRGETAQAIPHLERLLEQNAGNPVVENIVRFKLRDLYRDTGQGNKALAQLDRIFAENARAARQ
;
A
#
# COMPACT_ATOMS: atom_id res chain seq x y z
N MET A 1 46.18 -34.66 69.81
CA MET A 1 44.97 -35.33 69.27
C MET A 1 44.04 -34.24 68.78
N LYS A 2 43.82 -34.14 67.46
CA LYS A 2 43.32 -32.94 66.78
C LYS A 2 41.77 -32.85 66.76
N THR A 3 41.30 -31.81 67.44
CA THR A 3 40.24 -30.82 67.10
C THR A 3 39.17 -31.15 66.05
N PHE A 4 37.95 -31.20 66.60
CA PHE A 4 36.64 -30.76 66.11
C PHE A 4 36.55 -30.14 64.71
N ASN A 5 35.68 -30.73 63.91
CA ASN A 5 35.36 -30.43 62.53
C ASN A 5 34.06 -29.62 62.48
N GLY A 6 34.02 -28.50 61.75
CA GLY A 6 32.76 -27.82 61.48
C GLY A 6 32.86 -26.33 61.15
N THR A 7 32.62 -26.03 59.88
CA THR A 7 32.14 -24.77 59.29
C THR A 7 33.16 -23.75 58.74
N LYS A 8 32.88 -23.38 57.47
CA LYS A 8 33.32 -22.21 56.68
C LYS A 8 34.74 -22.31 56.09
N ALA A 9 35.04 -22.00 54.83
CA ALA A 9 34.30 -21.60 53.64
C ALA A 9 35.32 -21.52 52.47
N TRP A 10 34.82 -21.30 51.25
CA TRP A 10 35.46 -20.62 50.10
C TRP A 10 35.98 -21.44 48.90
N LEU A 11 35.54 -20.94 47.73
CA LEU A 11 36.07 -21.04 46.37
C LEU A 11 35.45 -22.06 45.39
N THR A 12 34.31 -21.64 44.84
CA THR A 12 34.06 -21.41 43.39
C THR A 12 34.67 -22.37 42.39
N ILE A 13 33.81 -23.12 41.69
CA ILE A 13 33.55 -22.91 40.25
C ILE A 13 32.05 -23.08 40.02
N VAL A 14 31.28 -21.99 40.11
CA VAL A 14 30.02 -21.90 39.37
C VAL A 14 30.44 -21.60 37.94
N ALA A 15 30.43 -22.62 37.09
CA ALA A 15 30.40 -22.38 35.67
C ALA A 15 29.09 -21.65 35.39
N VAL A 16 29.18 -20.33 35.29
CA VAL A 16 28.15 -19.49 34.68
C VAL A 16 28.10 -19.92 33.22
N THR A 17 27.41 -21.00 32.93
CA THR A 17 26.79 -21.24 31.63
C THR A 17 25.55 -20.36 31.52
N GLY A 18 25.74 -19.06 31.75
CA GLY A 18 24.90 -18.00 31.21
C GLY A 18 25.23 -17.78 29.74
N PHE A 19 25.42 -18.87 28.98
CA PHE A 19 25.29 -18.79 27.54
C PHE A 19 23.80 -18.76 27.30
N LEU A 20 23.31 -17.55 27.03
CA LEU A 20 21.94 -17.22 26.65
C LEU A 20 21.38 -18.29 25.71
N MET A 21 20.71 -19.30 26.25
CA MET A 21 19.80 -20.11 25.47
C MET A 21 18.56 -19.25 25.27
N VAL A 22 18.60 -18.38 24.26
CA VAL A 22 17.36 -17.94 23.63
C VAL A 22 16.62 -19.22 23.29
N SER A 23 15.48 -19.45 23.94
CA SER A 23 14.71 -20.65 23.67
C SER A 23 14.39 -20.68 22.17
N PRO A 24 14.45 -21.83 21.50
CA PRO A 24 14.20 -21.91 20.06
C PRO A 24 12.82 -21.36 19.68
N VAL A 25 11.86 -21.38 20.62
CA VAL A 25 10.54 -20.76 20.49
C VAL A 25 10.64 -19.23 20.45
N GLN A 26 11.38 -18.62 21.38
CA GLN A 26 11.55 -17.17 21.42
C GLN A 26 12.35 -16.63 20.22
N ALA A 27 13.38 -17.35 19.79
CA ALA A 27 14.11 -17.02 18.55
C ALA A 27 13.21 -17.06 17.32
N GLN A 28 12.26 -18.01 17.26
CA GLN A 28 11.32 -18.15 16.16
C GLN A 28 10.24 -17.06 16.17
N GLU A 29 9.73 -16.69 17.33
CA GLU A 29 8.80 -15.56 17.49
C GLU A 29 9.45 -14.23 17.12
N ASP A 30 10.68 -14.00 17.57
CA ASP A 30 11.48 -12.83 17.24
C ASP A 30 11.74 -12.76 15.72
N GLN A 31 12.09 -13.88 15.07
CA GLN A 31 12.24 -13.93 13.62
C GLN A 31 10.95 -13.63 12.87
N LYS A 32 9.81 -14.16 13.32
CA LYS A 32 8.51 -13.90 12.70
C LYS A 32 8.12 -12.42 12.82
N PHE A 33 8.39 -11.81 13.97
CA PHE A 33 8.17 -10.39 14.19
C PHE A 33 9.05 -9.55 13.25
N LEU A 34 10.35 -9.84 13.18
CA LEU A 34 11.28 -9.13 12.30
C LEU A 34 10.90 -9.28 10.82
N ASP A 35 10.52 -10.48 10.37
CA ASP A 35 10.03 -10.72 9.01
C ASP A 35 8.77 -9.91 8.70
N THR A 36 7.86 -9.81 9.67
CA THR A 36 6.65 -8.96 9.53
C THR A 36 7.01 -7.48 9.41
N MET A 37 7.97 -6.99 10.20
CA MET A 37 8.43 -5.62 10.15
C MET A 37 9.13 -5.30 8.82
N VAL A 38 9.97 -6.20 8.32
CA VAL A 38 10.60 -6.05 7.00
C VAL A 38 9.54 -5.96 5.90
N LYS A 39 8.54 -6.85 5.91
CA LYS A 39 7.43 -6.81 4.95
C LYS A 39 6.63 -5.51 5.02
N TYR A 40 6.37 -5.00 6.22
CA TYR A 40 5.66 -3.73 6.40
C TYR A 40 6.46 -2.55 5.82
N LEU A 41 7.76 -2.51 6.07
CA LEU A 41 8.65 -1.48 5.54
C LEU A 41 8.76 -1.56 4.01
N GLU A 42 8.87 -2.76 3.44
CA GLU A 42 8.85 -2.96 1.99
C GLU A 42 7.55 -2.46 1.35
N ILE A 43 6.40 -2.72 1.98
CA ILE A 43 5.11 -2.23 1.49
C ILE A 43 5.08 -0.70 1.53
N THR A 44 5.59 -0.10 2.60
CA THR A 44 5.63 1.35 2.75
C THR A 44 6.57 1.98 1.73
N ASP A 45 7.75 1.42 1.51
CA ASP A 45 8.71 1.88 0.51
C ASP A 45 8.16 1.79 -0.92
N ARG A 46 7.51 0.67 -1.26
CA ARG A 46 6.79 0.52 -2.55
C ARG A 46 5.66 1.53 -2.68
N TYR A 47 4.91 1.77 -1.61
CA TYR A 47 3.83 2.75 -1.60
C TYR A 47 4.35 4.18 -1.79
N VAL A 48 5.41 4.57 -1.09
CA VAL A 48 6.07 5.87 -1.25
C VAL A 48 6.61 6.04 -2.66
N THR A 49 7.26 5.01 -3.21
CA THR A 49 7.75 5.00 -4.58
C THR A 49 6.61 5.19 -5.57
N LEU A 50 5.51 4.43 -5.42
CA LEU A 50 4.31 4.60 -6.23
C LEU A 50 3.72 6.00 -6.07
N ALA A 51 3.51 6.50 -4.84
CA ALA A 51 2.94 7.82 -4.59
C ALA A 51 3.83 8.97 -5.11
N SER A 52 5.13 8.73 -5.31
CA SER A 52 6.06 9.69 -5.91
C SER A 52 5.90 9.78 -7.43
N GLU A 53 5.28 8.79 -8.08
CA GLU A 53 4.94 8.83 -9.49
C GLU A 53 3.69 9.71 -9.70
N PRO A 54 3.76 10.78 -10.52
CA PRO A 54 2.65 11.71 -10.70
C PRO A 54 1.32 11.04 -11.08
N ALA A 55 1.36 10.00 -11.92
CA ALA A 55 0.17 9.27 -12.34
C ALA A 55 -0.47 8.47 -11.19
N ALA A 56 0.33 7.92 -10.29
CA ALA A 56 -0.16 7.17 -9.13
C ALA A 56 -0.69 8.11 -8.04
N ALA A 57 -0.07 9.26 -7.83
CA ALA A 57 -0.64 10.31 -6.97
C ALA A 57 -2.03 10.74 -7.46
N VAL A 58 -2.19 10.95 -8.78
CA VAL A 58 -3.49 11.25 -9.39
C VAL A 58 -4.49 10.10 -9.20
N PHE A 59 -4.07 8.85 -9.39
CA PHE A 59 -4.91 7.68 -9.14
C PHE A 59 -5.43 7.66 -7.70
N PHE A 60 -4.57 7.78 -6.69
CA PHE A 60 -5.01 7.75 -5.29
C PHE A 60 -5.94 8.92 -4.94
N ALA A 61 -5.65 10.12 -5.43
CA ALA A 61 -6.53 11.27 -5.22
C ALA A 61 -7.91 11.06 -5.87
N MET A 62 -7.94 10.54 -7.09
CA MET A 62 -9.18 10.20 -7.79
C MET A 62 -10.00 9.15 -7.04
N GLU A 63 -9.38 8.05 -6.62
CA GLU A 63 -10.05 7.00 -5.84
C GLU A 63 -10.62 7.54 -4.53
N GLY A 64 -9.86 8.38 -3.81
CA GLY A 64 -10.32 9.00 -2.57
C GLY A 64 -11.53 9.93 -2.78
N ILE A 65 -11.57 10.70 -3.87
CA ILE A 65 -12.74 11.52 -4.22
C ILE A 65 -13.97 10.63 -4.44
N VAL A 66 -13.81 9.56 -5.22
CA VAL A 66 -14.92 8.64 -5.54
C VAL A 66 -15.43 7.96 -4.27
N GLU A 67 -14.54 7.40 -3.46
CA GLU A 67 -14.89 6.72 -2.22
C GLU A 67 -15.67 7.66 -1.27
N LEU A 68 -15.23 8.90 -1.10
CA LEU A 68 -15.91 9.87 -0.22
C LEU A 68 -17.35 10.16 -0.67
N TYR A 69 -17.60 10.23 -1.98
CA TYR A 69 -18.95 10.44 -2.50
C TYR A 69 -19.79 9.17 -2.47
N GLU A 70 -19.20 7.99 -2.74
CA GLU A 70 -19.88 6.70 -2.63
C GLU A 70 -20.34 6.43 -1.19
N GLN A 71 -19.49 6.70 -0.20
CA GLN A 71 -19.84 6.57 1.23
C GLN A 71 -21.01 7.47 1.65
N ARG A 72 -21.25 8.58 0.94
CA ARG A 72 -22.38 9.49 1.17
C ARG A 72 -23.61 9.15 0.34
N GLY A 73 -23.53 8.17 -0.56
CA GLY A 73 -24.58 7.88 -1.55
C GLY A 73 -24.70 8.95 -2.64
N GLU A 74 -23.67 9.77 -2.82
CA GLU A 74 -23.63 10.94 -3.70
C GLU A 74 -22.73 10.69 -4.93
N THR A 75 -22.61 9.45 -5.41
CA THR A 75 -21.65 9.03 -6.46
C THR A 75 -21.62 9.95 -7.69
N ALA A 76 -22.77 10.50 -8.10
CA ALA A 76 -22.84 11.43 -9.23
C ALA A 76 -22.02 12.73 -9.03
N GLN A 77 -21.79 13.15 -7.79
CA GLN A 77 -21.02 14.34 -7.45
C GLN A 77 -19.50 14.16 -7.65
N ALA A 78 -19.01 12.92 -7.77
CA ALA A 78 -17.61 12.65 -8.10
C ALA A 78 -17.28 13.00 -9.57
N ILE A 79 -18.25 12.86 -10.48
CA ILE A 79 -18.09 13.06 -11.92
C ILE A 79 -17.45 14.41 -12.27
N PRO A 80 -17.96 15.58 -11.84
CA PRO A 80 -17.38 16.87 -12.21
C PRO A 80 -15.94 17.07 -11.71
N HIS A 81 -15.54 16.41 -10.62
CA HIS A 81 -14.14 16.46 -10.17
C HIS A 81 -13.23 15.67 -11.11
N LEU A 82 -13.68 14.51 -11.58
CA LEU A 82 -12.92 13.69 -12.51
C LEU A 82 -12.89 14.29 -13.93
N GLU A 83 -13.96 14.96 -14.36
CA GLU A 83 -13.93 15.72 -15.61
C GLU A 83 -12.89 16.84 -15.57
N ARG A 84 -12.86 17.60 -14.47
CA ARG A 84 -11.82 18.63 -14.26
C ARG A 84 -10.42 18.02 -14.22
N LEU A 85 -10.26 16.87 -13.56
CA LEU A 85 -8.98 16.17 -13.48
C LEU A 85 -8.50 15.73 -14.88
N LEU A 86 -9.41 15.24 -15.72
CA LEU A 86 -9.12 14.89 -17.10
C LEU A 86 -8.68 16.11 -17.92
N GLU A 87 -9.38 17.24 -17.80
CA GLU A 87 -9.03 18.49 -18.48
C GLU A 87 -7.67 19.04 -18.05
N GLN A 88 -7.38 19.03 -16.75
CA GLN A 88 -6.13 19.54 -16.19
C GLN A 88 -4.90 18.68 -16.56
N ASN A 89 -5.12 17.43 -16.95
CA ASN A 89 -4.08 16.48 -17.33
C ASN A 89 -4.13 16.14 -18.83
N ALA A 90 -4.73 17.02 -19.64
CA ALA A 90 -4.77 16.85 -21.08
C ALA A 90 -3.36 16.69 -21.67
N GLY A 91 -3.17 15.65 -22.47
CA GLY A 91 -1.87 15.29 -23.06
C GLY A 91 -0.99 14.39 -22.19
N ASN A 92 -1.49 13.89 -21.05
CA ASN A 92 -0.87 12.80 -20.31
C ASN A 92 -1.65 11.48 -20.50
N PRO A 93 -1.25 10.61 -21.45
CA PRO A 93 -2.06 9.44 -21.83
C PRO A 93 -2.28 8.45 -20.69
N VAL A 94 -1.34 8.35 -19.75
CA VAL A 94 -1.47 7.44 -18.61
C VAL A 94 -2.58 7.92 -17.68
N VAL A 95 -2.54 9.21 -17.31
CA VAL A 95 -3.55 9.82 -16.45
C VAL A 95 -4.91 9.87 -17.15
N GLU A 96 -4.95 10.28 -18.42
CA GLU A 96 -6.18 10.31 -19.22
C GLU A 96 -6.87 8.95 -19.22
N ASN A 97 -6.15 7.86 -19.52
CA ASN A 97 -6.73 6.53 -19.54
C ASN A 97 -7.31 6.13 -18.17
N ILE A 98 -6.57 6.33 -17.08
CA ILE A 98 -7.01 5.98 -15.74
C ILE A 98 -8.29 6.75 -15.37
N VAL A 99 -8.31 8.06 -15.61
CA VAL A 99 -9.48 8.91 -15.30
C VAL A 99 -10.67 8.54 -16.18
N ARG A 100 -10.46 8.25 -17.47
CA ARG A 100 -11.52 7.80 -18.39
C ARG A 100 -12.15 6.48 -17.94
N PHE A 101 -11.35 5.52 -17.46
CA PHE A 101 -11.88 4.26 -16.92
C PHE A 101 -12.78 4.50 -15.71
N LYS A 102 -12.37 5.38 -14.79
CA LYS A 102 -13.21 5.69 -13.63
C LYS A 102 -14.47 6.48 -14.02
N LEU A 103 -14.36 7.45 -14.93
CA LEU A 103 -15.53 8.16 -15.47
C LEU A 103 -16.52 7.22 -16.15
N ARG A 104 -16.05 6.21 -16.90
CA ARG A 104 -16.92 5.16 -17.45
C ARG A 104 -17.75 4.49 -16.36
N ASP A 105 -17.11 4.09 -15.25
CA ASP A 105 -17.81 3.42 -14.15
C ASP A 105 -18.85 4.33 -13.50
N LEU A 106 -18.46 5.55 -13.14
CA LEU A 106 -19.38 6.52 -12.55
C LEU A 106 -20.55 6.83 -13.49
N TYR A 107 -20.29 6.95 -14.79
CA TYR A 107 -21.35 7.18 -15.77
C TYR A 107 -22.28 5.98 -15.91
N ARG A 108 -21.76 4.74 -15.90
CA ARG A 108 -22.59 3.54 -15.88
C ARG A 108 -23.46 3.49 -14.62
N ASP A 109 -22.86 3.70 -13.46
CA ASP A 109 -23.50 3.54 -12.15
C ASP A 109 -24.56 4.62 -11.89
N THR A 110 -24.44 5.76 -12.55
CA THR A 110 -25.43 6.86 -12.52
C THR A 110 -26.41 6.84 -13.71
N GLY A 111 -26.45 5.76 -14.50
CA GLY A 111 -27.40 5.57 -15.59
C GLY A 111 -27.10 6.34 -16.88
N GLN A 112 -25.92 6.95 -16.98
CA GLN A 112 -25.46 7.74 -18.14
C GLN A 112 -24.69 6.86 -19.15
N GLY A 113 -25.30 5.76 -19.61
CA GLY A 113 -24.65 4.74 -20.44
C GLY A 113 -23.97 5.27 -21.72
N ASN A 114 -24.56 6.25 -22.39
CA ASN A 114 -23.96 6.86 -23.59
C ASN A 114 -22.64 7.59 -23.28
N LYS A 115 -22.55 8.24 -22.11
CA LYS A 115 -21.31 8.89 -21.70
C LYS A 115 -20.25 7.87 -21.29
N ALA A 116 -20.66 6.77 -20.66
CA ALA A 116 -19.75 5.66 -20.35
C ALA A 116 -19.14 5.05 -21.62
N LEU A 117 -19.96 4.80 -22.66
CA LEU A 117 -19.49 4.33 -23.97
C LEU A 117 -18.53 5.33 -24.62
N ALA A 118 -18.85 6.63 -24.58
CA ALA A 118 -17.97 7.66 -25.14
C ALA A 118 -16.58 7.66 -24.48
N GLN A 119 -16.46 7.34 -23.19
CA GLN A 119 -15.14 7.21 -22.54
C GLN A 119 -14.36 6.00 -23.06
N LEU A 120 -15.02 4.86 -23.29
CA LEU A 120 -14.39 3.67 -23.88
C LEU A 120 -13.88 3.94 -25.30
N ASP A 121 -14.68 4.61 -26.13
CA ASP A 121 -14.28 4.99 -27.49
C ASP A 121 -13.02 5.88 -27.48
N ARG A 122 -12.92 6.80 -26.51
CA ARG A 122 -11.74 7.66 -26.35
C ARG A 122 -10.50 6.85 -25.97
N ILE A 123 -10.62 5.92 -25.03
CA ILE A 123 -9.53 5.01 -24.63
C ILE A 123 -9.02 4.23 -25.84
N PHE A 124 -9.90 3.64 -26.65
CA PHE A 124 -9.49 2.92 -27.85
C PHE A 124 -8.80 3.83 -28.87
N ALA A 125 -9.37 5.01 -29.13
CA ALA A 125 -8.82 5.94 -30.10
C ALA A 125 -7.45 6.51 -29.69
N GLU A 126 -7.21 6.74 -28.40
CA GLU A 126 -5.94 7.23 -27.87
C GLU A 126 -4.86 6.15 -27.90
N ASN A 127 -5.17 4.93 -27.47
CA ASN A 127 -4.22 3.82 -27.50
C ASN A 127 -3.91 3.32 -28.93
N ALA A 128 -4.89 3.36 -29.84
CA ALA A 128 -4.64 3.06 -31.25
C ALA A 128 -3.73 4.08 -31.93
N ARG A 129 -3.74 5.34 -31.47
CA ARG A 129 -2.80 6.38 -31.94
C ARG A 129 -1.40 6.16 -31.38
N ALA A 130 -1.28 5.86 -30.09
CA ALA A 130 0.00 5.57 -29.45
C ALA A 130 0.72 4.36 -30.08
N ALA A 131 -0.02 3.30 -30.46
CA ALA A 131 0.57 2.11 -31.08
C ALA A 131 1.09 2.31 -32.54
N ARG A 132 0.82 3.48 -33.14
CA ARG A 132 1.24 3.81 -34.52
C ARG A 132 2.42 4.78 -34.58
N GLN A 133 2.85 5.31 -33.43
CA GLN A 133 4.01 6.20 -33.29
C GLN A 133 5.23 5.37 -32.89
#